data_AF-A0A428EGP1-F1
#
_entry.id   AF-A0A428EGP1-F1
#
_cell.length_a   1.000
_cell.length_b   1.000
_cell.length_c   1.000
_cell.angle_alpha   90.00
_cell.angle_beta   90.00
_cell.angle_gamma   90.00
#
_symmetry.space_group_name_H-M   'P 1'
#
loop_
_entity.id
_entity.type
_entity.pdbx_description
1 polymer ?
#
loop_
_entity_poly.entity_id
_entity_poly.type
_entity_poly.pdbx_seq_one_letter_code
_entity_poly.pdbx_strand_id
1 'polypeptide(L)' 'MTLDLKNMAQAEFDDFMLDLKENEPNLFQFIVDFINKKVTVQEVEAFQKMEPEVQQLYIKNYQARA' A
#
# COMPACT_ATOMS: atom_id res chain seq x y z
N MET A 1 -2.47 -10.90 9.05
CA MET A 1 -2.69 -12.12 8.23
C MET A 1 -1.50 -12.29 7.31
N THR A 2 -0.98 -13.51 7.17
CA THR A 2 -0.01 -13.81 6.11
C THR A 2 -0.81 -14.18 4.87
N LEU A 3 -0.97 -13.24 3.94
CA LEU A 3 -1.67 -13.47 2.67
C LEU A 3 -0.71 -14.13 1.68
N ASP A 4 -1.11 -15.27 1.11
CA ASP A 4 -0.40 -15.88 -0.01
C ASP A 4 -0.86 -15.24 -1.32
N LEU A 5 -0.25 -14.10 -1.63
CA LEU A 5 -0.56 -13.33 -2.84
C LEU A 5 -0.33 -14.12 -4.14
N LYS A 6 0.48 -15.19 -4.13
CA LYS A 6 0.80 -15.94 -5.35
C LYS A 6 -0.31 -16.90 -5.76
N ASN A 7 -1.10 -17.37 -4.80
CA ASN A 7 -2.16 -18.37 -5.02
C ASN A 7 -3.57 -17.80 -4.83
N MET A 8 -3.68 -16.48 -4.64
CA MET A 8 -4.94 -15.78 -4.42
C MET A 8 -5.77 -15.69 -5.71
N ALA A 9 -7.07 -15.98 -5.61
CA ALA A 9 -8.01 -15.75 -6.70
C ALA A 9 -8.26 -14.25 -6.89
N GLN A 10 -8.61 -13.83 -8.12
CA GLN A 10 -8.86 -12.41 -8.40
C GLN A 10 -9.95 -11.81 -7.49
N ALA A 11 -11.03 -12.55 -7.23
CA ALA A 11 -12.11 -12.09 -6.36
C ALA A 11 -11.65 -11.86 -4.91
N GLU A 12 -10.76 -12.71 -4.39
CA GLU A 12 -10.19 -12.54 -3.05
C GLU A 12 -9.27 -11.32 -2.98
N PHE A 13 -8.53 -11.06 -4.05
CA PHE A 13 -7.71 -9.85 -4.16
C PHE A 13 -8.59 -8.60 -4.21
N ASP A 14 -9.68 -8.62 -4.98
CA ASP A 14 -10.60 -7.50 -5.09
C ASP A 14 -11.27 -7.20 -3.74
N ASP A 15 -11.74 -8.23 -3.03
CA ASP A 15 -12.30 -8.12 -1.68
C ASP A 15 -11.27 -7.54 -0.69
N PHE A 16 -10.02 -8.02 -0.75
CA PHE A 16 -8.93 -7.47 0.07
C PHE A 16 -8.66 -5.99 -0.23
N MET A 17 -8.68 -5.58 -1.50
CA MET A 17 -8.49 -4.18 -1.87
C MET A 17 -9.66 -3.29 -1.42
N LEU A 18 -10.88 -3.81 -1.38
CA LEU A 18 -12.03 -3.12 -0.80
C LEU A 18 -11.88 -2.94 0.72
N ASP A 19 -11.52 -4.00 1.43
CA ASP A 19 -11.25 -3.95 2.87
C ASP A 19 -10.13 -2.95 3.21
N LEU A 20 -9.04 -2.97 2.42
CA LEU A 20 -7.92 -2.05 2.57
C LEU A 20 -8.35 -0.60 2.34
N LYS A 21 -9.22 -0.34 1.36
CA LYS A 21 -9.73 1.00 1.07
C LYS A 21 -10.58 1.55 2.22
N GLU A 22 -11.36 0.70 2.87
CA GLU A 22 -12.23 1.10 3.98
C GLU A 22 -11.47 1.29 5.29
N ASN A 23 -10.56 0.37 5.62
CA ASN A 23 -9.88 0.33 6.91
C ASN A 23 -8.52 1.06 6.91
N GLU A 24 -7.81 1.07 5.79
CA GLU A 24 -6.45 1.62 5.67
C GLU A 24 -6.32 2.54 4.42
N PRO A 25 -7.14 3.61 4.34
CA PRO A 25 -7.29 4.41 3.12
C PRO A 25 -5.98 5.04 2.62
N ASN A 26 -5.06 5.37 3.53
CA ASN A 26 -3.77 5.95 3.15
C ASN A 26 -2.82 4.92 2.55
N LEU A 27 -2.82 3.68 3.06
CA LEU A 27 -2.04 2.59 2.48
C LEU A 27 -2.60 2.21 1.11
N PHE A 28 -3.93 2.15 1.00
CA PHE A 28 -4.60 1.96 -0.29
C PHE A 28 -4.18 3.05 -1.29
N GLN A 29 -4.21 4.33 -0.89
CA GLN A 29 -3.82 5.44 -1.77
C GLN A 29 -2.33 5.37 -2.16
N PHE A 30 -1.44 4.96 -1.26
CA PHE A 30 -0.02 4.75 -1.56
C PHE A 30 0.19 3.68 -2.64
N ILE A 31 -0.53 2.56 -2.55
CA ILE A 31 -0.48 1.48 -3.55
C ILE A 31 -1.04 1.97 -4.90
N VAL A 32 -2.18 2.66 -4.89
CA VAL A 32 -2.78 3.25 -6.11
C VAL A 32 -1.81 4.21 -6.78
N ASP A 33 -1.14 5.07 -6.01
CA ASP A 33 -0.19 6.04 -6.53
C ASP A 33 1.09 5.36 -7.06
N PHE A 34 1.53 4.27 -6.44
CA PHE A 34 2.63 3.46 -6.97
C PHE A 34 2.28 2.81 -8.32
N ILE A 35 1.10 2.18 -8.43
CA ILE A 35 0.63 1.57 -9.69
C ILE A 35 0.50 2.63 -10.80
N ASN A 36 0.04 3.83 -10.44
CA ASN A 36 -0.08 4.96 -11.36
C ASN A 36 1.23 5.73 -11.58
N LYS A 37 2.38 5.20 -11.12
CA LYS A 37 3.72 5.77 -11.30
C LYS A 37 3.93 7.15 -10.66
N LYS A 38 3.10 7.53 -9.69
CA LYS A 38 3.22 8.76 -8.88
C LYS A 38 4.14 8.57 -7.66
N VAL A 39 4.27 7.33 -7.19
CA VAL A 39 5.33 6.89 -6.28
C VAL A 39 6.35 6.11 -7.10
N THR A 40 7.63 6.42 -6.93
CA THR A 40 8.70 5.75 -7.68
C THR A 40 9.13 4.45 -7.02
N VAL A 41 9.79 3.57 -7.77
CA VAL A 41 10.38 2.35 -7.22
C VAL A 41 11.42 2.68 -6.14
N GLN A 42 12.25 3.70 -6.35
CA GLN A 42 13.25 4.15 -5.39
C GLN A 42 12.62 4.62 -4.07
N GLU A 43 11.45 5.25 -4.14
CA GLU A 43 10.72 5.65 -2.94
C GLU A 43 10.13 4.45 -2.19
N VAL A 44 9.58 3.46 -2.90
CA VAL A 44 9.14 2.20 -2.27
C VAL A 44 10.31 1.48 -1.62
N GLU A 45 11.47 1.42 -2.27
CA GLU A 45 12.68 0.84 -1.69
C GLU A 45 13.16 1.60 -0.45
N ALA A 46 13.05 2.94 -0.45
CA ALA A 46 13.36 3.75 0.71
C ALA A 46 12.38 3.47 1.86
N PHE A 47 11.08 3.40 1.58
CA PHE A 47 10.04 3.04 2.54
C PHE A 47 10.30 1.67 3.17
N GLN A 48 10.65 0.66 2.37
CA GLN A 48 10.94 -0.70 2.86
C GLN A 48 12.14 -0.77 3.81
N LYS A 49 13.08 0.18 3.71
CA LYS A 49 14.28 0.28 4.57
C LYS A 49 14.06 1.11 5.84
N MET A 50 12.90 1.76 5.98
CA MET A 50 12.57 2.53 7.19
C MET A 50 12.29 1.60 8.36
N GLU A 51 12.56 2.08 9.58
CA GLU A 51 12.13 1.42 10.81
C GLU A 51 10.59 1.29 10.84
N PRO A 52 10.04 0.24 11.47
CA PRO A 52 8.60 -0.02 11.46
C PRO A 52 7.75 1.16 11.93
N GLU A 53 8.18 1.89 12.97
CA GLU A 53 7.47 3.07 13.48
C GLU A 53 7.46 4.22 12.47
N VAL A 54 8.55 4.35 11.71
CA VAL A 54 8.69 5.37 10.67
C VAL A 54 7.82 5.00 9.46
N GLN A 55 7.74 3.71 9.09
CA GLN A 55 6.81 3.25 8.05
C GLN A 55 5.35 3.56 8.40
N GLN A 56 4.95 3.26 9.64
CA GLN A 56 3.60 3.57 10.12
C GLN A 56 3.32 5.08 10.08
N LEU A 57 4.28 5.90 10.52
CA LEU A 57 4.14 7.35 10.48
C LEU A 57 4.07 7.89 9.04
N TYR A 58 4.86 7.31 8.12
CA TYR A 58 4.83 7.66 6.71
C TYR A 58 3.44 7.39 6.11
N ILE A 59 2.91 6.17 6.28
CA ILE A 59 1.58 5.80 5.78
C ILE A 59 0.48 6.62 6.45
N LYS A 60 0.55 6.84 7.77
CA LYS A 60 -0.45 7.65 8.49
C LYS A 60 -0.59 9.06 7.94
N ASN A 61 0.50 9.65 7.43
CA ASN A 61 0.49 11.00 6.87
C ASN A 61 0.48 11.02 5.33
N TYR A 62 0.33 9.87 4.68
CA TYR A 62 0.34 9.79 3.22
C TYR A 62 -0.91 10.45 2.63
N GLN A 63 -0.72 11.19 1.53
CA GLN A 63 -1.78 11.87 0.79
C GLN A 63 -1.69 11.56 -0.69
N ALA A 64 -2.83 11.55 -1.36
CA ALA A 64 -2.93 11.32 -2.80
C ALA A 64 -2.05 12.31 -3.57
N ARG A 65 -1.25 11.79 -4.51
CA ARG A 65 -0.40 12.62 -5.37
C ARG A 65 -1.15 13.09 -6.61
N ALA A 66 -0.81 14.29 -7.08
CA ALA A 66 -1.32 14.85 -8.34
C ALA A 66 -0.91 13.96 -9.53
#